data_AF-A0A971X8E5-F1
#
_entry.id   AF-A0A971X8E5-F1
#
_cell.length_a   1.000
_cell.length_b   1.000
_cell.length_c   1.000
_cell.angle_alpha   90.00
_cell.angle_beta   90.00
_cell.angle_gamma   90.00
#
_symmetry.space_group_name_H-M   'P 1'
#
loop_
_entity.id
_entity.type
_entity.pdbx_description
1 polymer ?
#
loop_
_entity_poly.entity_id
_entity_poly.type
_entity_poly.pdbx_seq_one_letter_code
_entity_poly.pdbx_strand_id
1 'polypeptide(L)'
;MSFKIFTLQSCKKTMSEEEKKEAAQYVQTWLPFRIFAGNSLRDNMLFINNLIAEGKTEFPAESAPKNSEFWPAWDAYLRYKENPNDGTAWGLYFSRLAPNGGLAKHTEVLETYPTRYNEVYVTTPTMVKKLGELTKYRDNTFLSMVIGEIPVSDFDKYVSEWKAQGGDEITRELNEWYKNHNR
;
A
#
# COMPACT_ATOMS: atom_id res chain seq x y z
N MET A 1 -24.73 7.81 -6.05
CA MET A 1 -24.26 7.96 -4.65
C MET A 1 -24.96 6.92 -3.78
N SER A 2 -24.54 5.64 -3.79
CA SER A 2 -25.20 4.57 -2.99
C SER A 2 -24.35 3.33 -2.69
N PHE A 3 -23.01 3.40 -2.82
CA PHE A 3 -22.14 2.23 -2.64
C PHE A 3 -21.79 1.90 -1.17
N LYS A 4 -22.15 2.75 -0.19
CA LYS A 4 -21.94 2.45 1.24
C LYS A 4 -22.92 1.41 1.81
N ILE A 5 -24.03 1.15 1.14
CA ILE A 5 -25.11 0.29 1.68
C ILE A 5 -24.85 -1.20 1.34
N PHE A 6 -24.17 -1.49 0.23
CA PHE A 6 -24.02 -2.87 -0.26
C PHE A 6 -23.01 -3.72 0.54
N THR A 7 -21.93 -3.12 1.05
CA THR A 7 -20.88 -3.81 1.83
C THR A 7 -21.33 -4.21 3.24
N LEU A 8 -22.25 -3.46 3.87
CA LEU A 8 -22.85 -3.85 5.14
C LEU A 8 -23.96 -4.90 4.95
N GLN A 9 -24.63 -4.92 3.80
CA GLN A 9 -25.71 -5.87 3.53
C GLN A 9 -25.22 -7.29 3.22
N SER A 10 -24.06 -7.46 2.58
CA SER A 10 -23.49 -8.81 2.36
C SER A 10 -23.01 -9.44 3.66
N CYS A 11 -22.31 -8.67 4.50
CA CYS A 11 -21.83 -9.12 5.81
C CYS A 11 -23.00 -9.50 6.74
N LYS A 12 -24.10 -8.74 6.73
CA LYS A 12 -25.30 -9.06 7.53
C LYS A 12 -26.04 -10.32 7.07
N LYS A 13 -25.86 -10.77 5.82
CA LYS A 13 -26.52 -11.99 5.32
C LYS A 13 -25.86 -13.28 5.81
N THR A 14 -24.58 -13.22 6.19
CA THR A 14 -23.81 -14.38 6.67
C THR A 14 -23.71 -14.46 8.19
N MET A 15 -24.20 -13.44 8.91
CA MET A 15 -24.20 -13.39 10.37
C MET A 15 -25.37 -14.20 10.94
N SER A 16 -25.11 -14.95 12.00
CA SER A 16 -26.13 -15.54 12.86
C SER A 16 -27.01 -14.44 13.50
N GLU A 17 -28.20 -14.83 13.97
CA GLU A 17 -29.11 -13.89 14.65
C GLU A 17 -28.49 -13.27 15.92
N GLU A 18 -27.60 -14.01 16.58
CA GLU A 18 -26.88 -13.54 17.76
C GLU A 18 -25.81 -12.51 17.40
N GLU A 19 -25.02 -12.76 16.35
CA GLU A 19 -24.05 -11.81 15.82
C GLU A 19 -24.72 -10.54 15.28
N LYS A 20 -25.89 -10.65 14.64
CA LYS A 20 -26.68 -9.49 14.20
C LYS A 20 -27.13 -8.64 15.39
N LYS A 21 -27.57 -9.29 16.47
CA LYS A 21 -28.02 -8.64 17.69
C LYS A 21 -26.86 -7.93 18.40
N GLU A 22 -25.71 -8.57 18.49
CA GLU A 22 -24.48 -8.01 19.08
C GLU A 22 -23.94 -6.82 18.27
N ALA A 23 -23.88 -6.93 16.94
CA ALA A 23 -23.45 -5.84 16.06
C ALA A 23 -24.42 -4.63 16.08
N ALA A 24 -25.69 -4.86 16.43
CA ALA A 24 -26.70 -3.82 16.62
C ALA A 24 -26.69 -3.20 18.03
N GLN A 25 -25.89 -3.72 18.96
CA GLN A 25 -25.81 -3.14 20.31
C GLN A 25 -25.13 -1.76 20.28
N TYR A 26 -25.71 -0.84 21.04
CA TYR A 26 -25.34 0.58 21.13
C TYR A 26 -23.87 0.86 21.46
N VAL A 27 -23.14 -0.10 22.02
CA VAL A 27 -21.71 0.07 22.36
C VAL A 27 -20.82 0.01 21.11
N GLN A 28 -21.17 -0.82 20.11
CA GLN A 28 -20.39 -0.98 18.88
C GLN A 28 -20.62 0.17 17.88
N THR A 29 -21.71 0.93 18.02
CA THR A 29 -22.01 2.09 17.16
C THR A 29 -21.38 3.39 17.63
N TRP A 30 -20.89 3.46 18.88
CA TRP A 30 -20.29 4.66 19.48
C TRP A 30 -18.77 4.76 19.33
N LEU A 31 -18.10 3.66 18.98
CA LEU A 31 -16.64 3.66 18.80
C LEU A 31 -16.33 3.90 17.31
N PRO A 32 -15.82 5.10 16.93
CA PRO A 32 -15.46 5.39 15.54
C PRO A 32 -14.21 4.63 15.08
N PHE A 33 -13.52 3.91 15.97
CA PHE A 33 -12.34 3.15 15.60
C PHE A 33 -12.77 1.79 15.04
N ARG A 34 -12.50 1.60 13.74
CA ARG A 34 -12.47 0.26 13.16
C ARG A 34 -11.22 -0.44 13.70
N ILE A 35 -11.41 -1.51 14.45
CA ILE A 35 -10.30 -2.40 14.79
C ILE A 35 -9.98 -3.19 13.52
N PHE A 36 -8.95 -2.76 12.81
CA PHE A 36 -8.35 -3.59 11.77
C PHE A 36 -7.47 -4.62 12.49
N ALA A 37 -7.73 -5.90 12.28
CA ALA A 37 -6.79 -6.93 12.68
C ALA A 37 -5.50 -6.69 11.85
N GLY A 38 -4.35 -6.50 12.51
CA GLY A 38 -3.12 -6.07 11.82
C GLY A 38 -2.70 -6.98 10.64
N ASN A 39 -3.16 -8.22 10.64
CA ASN A 39 -2.88 -9.22 9.60
C ASN A 39 -4.03 -9.48 8.61
N SER A 40 -5.19 -8.81 8.76
CA SER A 40 -6.40 -9.08 7.95
C SER A 40 -6.11 -9.12 6.46
N LEU A 41 -5.31 -8.17 5.96
CA LEU A 41 -4.96 -8.06 4.56
C LEU A 41 -4.11 -9.22 4.08
N ARG A 42 -3.11 -9.62 4.87
CA ARG A 42 -2.22 -10.74 4.54
C ARG A 42 -3.01 -12.05 4.57
N ASP A 43 -3.84 -12.25 5.57
CA ASP A 43 -4.68 -13.45 5.70
C ASP A 43 -5.67 -13.56 4.53
N ASN A 44 -6.32 -12.46 4.17
CA ASN A 44 -7.21 -12.38 3.02
C ASN A 44 -6.49 -12.69 1.71
N MET A 45 -5.31 -12.10 1.50
CA MET A 45 -4.48 -12.34 0.33
C MET A 45 -4.09 -13.81 0.22
N LEU A 46 -3.60 -14.43 1.30
CA LEU A 46 -3.20 -15.83 1.31
C LEU A 46 -4.39 -16.75 1.03
N PHE A 47 -5.53 -16.53 1.69
CA PHE A 47 -6.73 -17.33 1.49
C PHE A 47 -7.24 -17.24 0.05
N ILE A 48 -7.39 -16.02 -0.47
CA ILE A 48 -7.90 -15.80 -1.83
C ILE A 48 -6.90 -16.32 -2.86
N ASN A 49 -5.59 -16.09 -2.69
CA ASN A 49 -4.58 -16.57 -3.63
C ASN A 49 -4.51 -18.09 -3.69
N ASN A 50 -4.74 -18.80 -2.59
CA ASN A 50 -4.87 -20.26 -2.60
C ASN A 50 -6.07 -20.70 -3.46
N LEU A 51 -7.24 -20.06 -3.29
CA LEU A 51 -8.41 -20.34 -4.13
C LEU A 51 -8.16 -20.02 -5.62
N ILE A 52 -7.46 -18.92 -5.90
CA ILE A 52 -7.07 -18.55 -7.27
C ILE A 52 -6.15 -19.62 -7.88
N ALA A 53 -5.16 -20.09 -7.12
CA ALA A 53 -4.23 -21.13 -7.58
C ALA A 53 -4.94 -22.46 -7.84
N GLU A 54 -5.99 -22.77 -7.08
CA GLU A 54 -6.87 -23.92 -7.30
C GLU A 54 -7.91 -23.69 -8.43
N GLY A 55 -7.96 -22.51 -9.03
CA GLY A 55 -8.93 -22.15 -10.07
C GLY A 55 -10.35 -21.96 -9.56
N LYS A 56 -10.55 -21.86 -8.24
CA LYS A 56 -11.87 -21.73 -7.62
C LYS A 56 -12.42 -20.30 -7.76
N THR A 57 -13.72 -20.21 -8.00
CA THR A 57 -14.50 -18.96 -8.03
C THR A 57 -15.64 -18.96 -7.01
N GLU A 58 -15.69 -19.99 -6.17
CA GLU A 58 -16.66 -20.17 -5.11
C GLU A 58 -16.02 -20.96 -3.96
N PHE A 59 -16.53 -20.75 -2.75
CA PHE A 59 -16.12 -21.45 -1.55
C PHE A 59 -17.23 -21.33 -0.49
N PRO A 60 -17.27 -22.20 0.53
CA PRO A 60 -18.26 -22.11 1.60
C PRO A 60 -18.05 -20.83 2.43
N ALA A 61 -19.09 -20.00 2.58
CA ALA A 61 -18.97 -18.68 3.22
C ALA A 61 -18.50 -18.76 4.68
N GLU A 62 -18.76 -19.86 5.37
CA GLU A 62 -18.29 -20.16 6.71
C GLU A 62 -16.76 -20.30 6.82
N SER A 63 -16.09 -20.61 5.70
CA SER A 63 -14.63 -20.70 5.63
C SER A 63 -13.95 -19.35 5.38
N ALA A 64 -14.74 -18.29 5.11
CA ALA A 64 -14.22 -16.94 4.93
C ALA A 64 -13.47 -16.45 6.18
N PRO A 65 -12.32 -15.79 6.02
CA PRO A 65 -11.74 -14.95 7.06
C PRO A 65 -12.79 -14.00 7.66
N LYS A 66 -12.96 -14.07 8.98
CA LYS A 66 -13.99 -13.33 9.73
C LYS A 66 -13.57 -11.87 9.97
N ASN A 67 -13.28 -11.13 8.89
CA ASN A 67 -12.93 -9.72 8.95
C ASN A 67 -13.70 -8.90 7.90
N SER A 68 -13.84 -7.60 8.17
CA SER A 68 -14.64 -6.69 7.33
C SER A 68 -14.05 -6.39 5.94
N GLU A 69 -12.79 -6.74 5.69
CA GLU A 69 -12.08 -6.44 4.45
C GLU A 69 -12.08 -7.60 3.45
N PHE A 70 -12.46 -8.80 3.89
CA PHE A 70 -12.41 -10.01 3.07
C PHE A 70 -13.37 -9.97 1.89
N TRP A 71 -14.67 -9.76 2.14
CA TRP A 71 -15.68 -9.78 1.08
C TRP A 71 -15.47 -8.71 -0.02
N PRO A 72 -15.11 -7.45 0.32
CA PRO A 72 -14.72 -6.49 -0.71
C PRO A 72 -13.54 -6.92 -1.56
N ALA A 73 -12.53 -7.59 -0.97
CA ALA A 73 -11.38 -8.10 -1.72
C ALA A 73 -11.79 -9.25 -2.64
N TRP A 74 -12.61 -10.18 -2.16
CA TRP A 74 -13.14 -11.28 -2.96
C TRP A 74 -13.99 -10.79 -4.14
N ASP A 75 -14.92 -9.85 -3.90
CA ASP A 75 -15.73 -9.21 -4.95
C ASP A 75 -14.85 -8.53 -6.01
N ALA A 76 -13.82 -7.81 -5.57
CA ALA A 76 -12.89 -7.16 -6.48
C ALA A 76 -12.14 -8.16 -7.37
N TYR A 77 -11.72 -9.31 -6.84
CA TYR A 77 -11.10 -10.36 -7.66
C TYR A 77 -12.06 -10.91 -8.71
N LEU A 78 -13.30 -11.26 -8.33
CA LEU A 78 -14.28 -11.79 -9.27
C LEU A 78 -14.59 -10.78 -10.39
N ARG A 79 -14.84 -9.52 -10.01
CA ARG A 79 -15.09 -8.43 -10.98
C ARG A 79 -13.89 -8.15 -11.88
N TYR A 80 -12.67 -8.20 -11.34
CA TYR A 80 -11.46 -8.03 -12.13
C TYR A 80 -11.29 -9.17 -13.15
N LYS A 81 -11.58 -10.41 -12.75
CA LYS A 81 -11.54 -11.58 -13.64
C LYS A 81 -12.55 -11.47 -14.80
N GLU A 82 -13.75 -10.94 -14.52
CA GLU A 82 -14.79 -10.72 -15.53
C GLU A 82 -14.50 -9.50 -16.42
N ASN A 83 -14.04 -8.40 -15.83
CA ASN A 83 -13.75 -7.16 -16.53
C ASN A 83 -12.46 -6.49 -15.97
N PRO A 84 -11.31 -6.77 -16.59
CA PRO A 84 -10.04 -6.15 -16.19
C PRO A 84 -10.00 -4.63 -16.30
N ASN A 85 -10.92 -4.02 -17.08
CA ASN A 85 -11.02 -2.57 -17.26
C ASN A 85 -11.88 -1.89 -16.19
N ASP A 86 -12.49 -2.64 -15.25
CA ASP A 86 -13.13 -2.03 -14.07
C ASP A 86 -12.03 -1.47 -13.16
N GLY A 87 -11.78 -0.16 -13.26
CA GLY A 87 -10.73 0.51 -12.49
C GLY A 87 -10.84 0.35 -10.97
N THR A 88 -12.05 0.14 -10.43
CA THR A 88 -12.23 -0.11 -8.99
C THR A 88 -11.82 -1.53 -8.64
N ALA A 89 -12.24 -2.52 -9.44
CA ALA A 89 -11.86 -3.91 -9.26
C ALA A 89 -10.36 -4.11 -9.46
N TRP A 90 -9.80 -3.51 -10.53
CA TRP A 90 -8.37 -3.47 -10.80
C TRP A 90 -7.58 -2.90 -9.61
N GLY A 91 -7.99 -1.74 -9.10
CA GLY A 91 -7.28 -1.08 -8.00
C GLY A 91 -7.29 -1.89 -6.70
N LEU A 92 -8.43 -2.50 -6.35
CA LEU A 92 -8.53 -3.36 -5.18
C LEU A 92 -7.77 -4.68 -5.35
N TYR A 93 -7.87 -5.31 -6.52
CA TYR A 93 -7.14 -6.54 -6.84
C TYR A 93 -5.62 -6.32 -6.79
N PHE A 94 -5.08 -5.31 -7.50
CA PHE A 94 -3.65 -5.03 -7.51
C PHE A 94 -3.11 -4.47 -6.20
N SER A 95 -3.92 -3.77 -5.40
CA SER A 95 -3.46 -3.32 -4.08
C SER A 95 -3.45 -4.42 -3.03
N ARG A 96 -4.37 -5.41 -3.10
CA ARG A 96 -4.61 -6.36 -2.00
C ARG A 96 -4.30 -7.82 -2.32
N LEU A 97 -4.39 -8.26 -3.57
CA LEU A 97 -4.45 -9.70 -3.90
C LEU A 97 -3.42 -10.13 -4.95
N ALA A 98 -3.18 -9.31 -5.97
CA ALA A 98 -2.32 -9.69 -7.08
C ALA A 98 -0.93 -10.15 -6.59
N PRO A 99 -0.39 -11.27 -7.12
CA PRO A 99 0.93 -11.77 -6.73
C PRO A 99 2.08 -10.77 -6.96
N ASN A 100 1.92 -9.88 -7.93
CA ASN A 100 2.81 -8.75 -8.22
C ASN A 100 2.25 -7.41 -7.76
N GLY A 101 1.27 -7.44 -6.85
CA GLY A 101 0.56 -6.29 -6.33
C GLY A 101 1.24 -5.63 -5.12
N GLY A 102 0.61 -4.57 -4.62
CA GLY A 102 1.13 -3.74 -3.53
C GLY A 102 1.37 -4.53 -2.25
N LEU A 103 0.38 -5.31 -1.79
CA LEU A 103 0.53 -6.09 -0.57
C LEU A 103 1.56 -7.22 -0.71
N ALA A 104 1.56 -7.93 -1.85
CA ALA A 104 2.53 -8.98 -2.11
C ALA A 104 3.96 -8.43 -2.09
N LYS A 105 4.19 -7.28 -2.76
CA LYS A 105 5.49 -6.62 -2.74
C LYS A 105 5.88 -6.12 -1.35
N HIS A 106 4.92 -5.57 -0.60
CA HIS A 106 5.16 -5.14 0.78
C HIS A 106 5.59 -6.33 1.67
N THR A 107 4.90 -7.46 1.57
CA THR A 107 5.26 -8.69 2.28
C THR A 107 6.66 -9.18 1.89
N GLU A 108 6.98 -9.21 0.59
CA GLU A 108 8.32 -9.54 0.10
C GLU A 108 9.39 -8.62 0.70
N VAL A 109 9.14 -7.31 0.73
CA VAL A 109 10.09 -6.33 1.29
C VAL A 109 10.36 -6.59 2.77
N LEU A 110 9.31 -6.82 3.57
CA LEU A 110 9.45 -7.07 5.01
C LEU A 110 10.13 -8.40 5.33
N GLU A 111 9.89 -9.44 4.53
CA GLU A 111 10.42 -10.77 4.78
C GLU A 111 11.84 -10.96 4.23
N THR A 112 12.18 -10.27 3.14
CA THR A 112 13.46 -10.47 2.43
C THR A 112 14.51 -9.43 2.81
N TYR A 113 14.12 -8.18 3.04
CA TYR A 113 15.07 -7.10 3.26
C TYR A 113 15.26 -6.85 4.74
N PRO A 114 16.51 -6.79 5.23
CA PRO A 114 16.73 -6.51 6.63
C PRO A 114 16.30 -5.06 6.90
N THR A 115 15.43 -4.87 7.89
CA THR A 115 14.99 -3.53 8.29
C THR A 115 16.20 -2.65 8.59
N ARG A 116 16.26 -1.50 7.92
CA ARG A 116 17.24 -0.44 8.17
C ARG A 116 16.48 0.78 8.64
N TYR A 117 16.78 1.23 9.85
CA TYR A 117 16.23 2.48 10.34
C TYR A 117 17.02 3.63 9.74
N ASN A 118 16.38 4.78 9.57
CA ASN A 118 17.09 5.98 9.17
C ASN A 118 18.06 6.39 10.29
N GLU A 119 19.34 6.42 9.98
CA GLU A 119 20.39 6.77 10.94
C GLU A 119 20.66 8.28 10.98
N VAL A 120 20.08 9.06 10.06
CA VAL A 120 20.27 10.51 9.97
C VAL A 120 18.97 11.28 10.18
N TYR A 121 18.93 12.09 11.22
CA TYR A 121 17.76 12.87 11.64
C TYR A 121 18.05 14.37 11.78
N VAL A 122 19.08 14.87 11.09
CA VAL A 122 19.45 16.29 11.07
C VAL A 122 18.97 16.96 9.78
N THR A 123 18.66 18.25 9.87
CA THR A 123 18.51 19.12 8.70
C THR A 123 19.79 19.93 8.52
N THR A 124 20.47 19.76 7.40
CA THR A 124 21.75 20.45 7.14
C THR A 124 21.53 21.87 6.59
N PRO A 125 22.52 22.78 6.68
CA PRO A 125 22.38 24.14 6.14
C PRO A 125 22.03 24.16 4.65
N THR A 126 22.63 23.25 3.86
CA THR A 126 22.34 23.18 2.42
C THR A 126 20.96 22.60 2.14
N MET A 127 20.47 21.68 2.97
CA MET A 127 19.08 21.24 2.87
C MET A 127 18.11 22.39 3.04
N VAL A 128 18.31 23.26 4.05
CA VAL A 128 17.44 24.43 4.28
C VAL A 128 17.37 25.33 3.03
N LYS A 129 18.50 25.52 2.35
CA LYS A 129 18.59 26.43 1.21
C LYS A 129 18.08 25.81 -0.10
N LYS A 130 18.35 24.53 -0.33
CA LYS A 130 18.24 23.92 -1.66
C LYS A 130 17.32 22.71 -1.77
N LEU A 131 16.97 22.07 -0.65
CA LEU A 131 16.22 20.81 -0.70
C LEU A 131 14.85 20.96 -1.37
N GLY A 132 14.19 22.12 -1.21
CA GLY A 132 12.91 22.40 -1.88
C GLY A 132 13.02 22.38 -3.41
N GLU A 133 14.02 23.05 -3.97
CA GLU A 133 14.27 23.07 -5.42
C GLU A 133 14.70 21.70 -5.94
N LEU A 134 15.61 21.03 -5.22
CA LEU A 134 16.06 19.67 -5.55
C LEU A 134 14.90 18.65 -5.52
N THR A 135 13.99 18.77 -4.56
CA THR A 135 12.79 17.93 -4.46
C THR A 135 11.87 18.15 -5.64
N LYS A 136 11.61 19.41 -6.01
CA LYS A 136 10.79 19.74 -7.19
C LYS A 136 11.43 19.21 -8.48
N TYR A 137 12.74 19.35 -8.62
CA TYR A 137 13.48 18.84 -9.78
C TYR A 137 13.38 17.30 -9.87
N ARG A 138 13.54 16.58 -8.75
CA ARG A 138 13.32 15.13 -8.67
C ARG A 138 11.90 14.77 -9.09
N ASP A 139 10.89 15.38 -8.48
CA ASP A 139 9.49 15.01 -8.67
C ASP A 139 9.05 15.21 -10.12
N ASN A 140 9.45 16.34 -10.73
CA ASN A 140 9.18 16.60 -12.15
C ASN A 140 9.89 15.60 -13.06
N THR A 141 11.18 15.35 -12.83
CA THR A 141 11.96 14.42 -13.65
C THR A 141 11.39 13.01 -13.60
N PHE A 142 11.07 12.53 -12.39
CA PHE A 142 10.55 11.18 -12.20
C PHE A 142 9.14 11.06 -12.76
N LEU A 143 8.30 12.09 -12.62
CA LEU A 143 6.99 12.12 -13.27
C LEU A 143 7.13 11.99 -14.78
N SER A 144 7.97 12.81 -15.41
CA SER A 144 8.23 12.76 -16.86
C SER A 144 8.76 11.39 -17.31
N MET A 145 9.61 10.72 -16.52
CA MET A 145 10.04 9.35 -16.80
C MET A 145 8.88 8.35 -16.74
N VAL A 146 8.03 8.45 -15.71
CA VAL A 146 6.91 7.52 -15.48
C VAL A 146 5.84 7.64 -16.57
N ILE A 147 5.55 8.86 -17.03
CA ILE A 147 4.56 9.10 -18.09
C ILE A 147 5.16 8.96 -19.51
N GLY A 148 6.47 8.71 -19.62
CA GLY A 148 7.16 8.44 -20.89
C GLY A 148 7.54 9.69 -21.70
N GLU A 149 7.56 10.88 -21.10
CA GLU A 149 8.06 12.10 -21.74
C GLU A 149 9.58 12.07 -21.96
N ILE A 150 10.31 11.42 -21.05
CA ILE A 150 11.75 11.18 -21.16
C ILE A 150 12.07 9.70 -20.87
N PRO A 151 13.12 9.13 -21.49
CA PRO A 151 13.46 7.73 -21.28
C PRO A 151 14.10 7.50 -19.91
N VAL A 152 13.93 6.29 -19.35
CA VAL A 152 14.57 5.89 -18.08
C VAL A 152 16.11 5.95 -18.15
N SER A 153 16.69 5.85 -19.34
CA SER A 153 18.14 6.02 -19.56
C SER A 153 18.66 7.41 -19.17
N ASP A 154 17.80 8.41 -19.02
CA ASP A 154 18.19 9.75 -18.59
C ASP A 154 18.38 9.85 -17.06
N PHE A 155 18.18 8.76 -16.31
CA PHE A 155 18.37 8.75 -14.86
C PHE A 155 19.78 9.17 -14.44
N ASP A 156 20.83 8.72 -15.13
CA ASP A 156 22.21 9.08 -14.79
C ASP A 156 22.48 10.58 -15.00
N LYS A 157 21.85 11.18 -16.02
CA LYS A 157 21.88 12.62 -16.25
C LYS A 157 21.21 13.37 -15.10
N TYR A 158 20.02 12.93 -14.68
CA TYR A 158 19.33 13.47 -13.51
C TYR A 158 20.22 13.41 -12.26
N VAL A 159 20.86 12.28 -11.99
CA VAL A 159 21.75 12.11 -10.82
C VAL A 159 22.90 13.12 -10.89
N SER A 160 23.54 13.29 -12.05
CA SER A 160 24.63 14.25 -12.25
C SER A 160 24.17 15.70 -12.00
N GLU A 161 23.02 16.08 -12.54
CA GLU A 161 22.47 17.44 -12.39
C GLU A 161 22.01 17.71 -10.94
N TRP A 162 21.35 16.74 -10.30
CA TRP A 162 20.92 16.84 -8.90
C TRP A 162 22.12 17.03 -7.96
N LYS A 163 23.20 16.26 -8.19
CA LYS A 163 24.45 16.39 -7.45
C LYS A 163 25.05 17.79 -7.57
N ALA A 164 25.17 18.29 -8.80
CA ALA A 164 25.72 19.61 -9.09
C ALA A 164 24.89 20.76 -8.50
N GLN A 165 23.57 20.60 -8.40
CA GLN A 165 22.68 21.64 -7.86
C GLN A 165 22.75 21.77 -6.32
N GLY A 166 23.38 20.83 -5.61
CA GLY A 166 23.53 20.87 -4.15
C GLY A 166 23.40 19.50 -3.48
N GLY A 167 23.09 18.45 -4.26
CA GLY A 167 23.01 17.10 -3.75
C GLY A 167 24.33 16.57 -3.18
N ASP A 168 25.46 16.91 -3.80
CA ASP A 168 26.79 16.51 -3.29
C ASP A 168 27.11 17.21 -1.96
N GLU A 169 26.77 18.48 -1.84
CA GLU A 169 27.00 19.25 -0.61
C GLU A 169 26.14 18.72 0.55
N ILE A 170 24.85 18.46 0.30
CA ILE A 170 23.97 17.79 1.28
C ILE A 170 24.55 16.43 1.68
N THR A 171 24.97 15.62 0.70
CA THR A 171 25.54 14.29 0.96
C THR A 171 26.80 14.38 1.83
N ARG A 172 27.68 15.35 1.56
CA ARG A 172 28.87 15.60 2.37
C ARG A 172 28.52 15.99 3.80
N GLU A 173 27.61 16.96 3.98
CA GLU A 173 27.18 17.43 5.31
C GLU A 173 26.56 16.30 6.15
N LEU A 174 25.72 15.45 5.53
CA LEU A 174 25.14 14.29 6.21
C LEU A 174 26.21 13.25 6.60
N ASN A 175 27.16 12.96 5.72
CA ASN A 175 28.26 12.03 6.02
C ASN A 175 29.17 12.54 7.14
N GLU A 176 29.44 13.84 7.18
CA GLU A 176 30.20 14.48 8.27
C GLU A 176 29.43 14.39 9.59
N TRP A 177 28.14 14.72 9.57
CA TRP A 177 27.29 14.58 10.75
C TRP A 177 27.28 13.13 11.26
N TYR A 178 27.09 12.16 10.37
CA TYR A 178 27.03 10.73 10.70
C TYR A 178 28.31 10.24 11.39
N LYS A 179 29.49 10.57 10.81
CA LYS A 179 30.81 10.19 11.38
C LYS A 179 31.07 10.78 12.77
N ASN A 180 30.46 11.92 13.08
CA ASN A 180 30.65 12.61 14.35
C ASN A 180 29.69 12.12 15.45
N HIS A 181 28.60 11.45 15.10
CA HIS A 181 27.56 11.04 16.05
C HIS A 181 27.45 9.53 16.26
N ASN A 182 27.97 8.71 15.34
CA ASN A 182 27.95 7.24 15.45
C ASN A 182 29.33 6.65 15.85
N ARG A 183 29.96 7.19 16.90
CA ARG A 183 31.13 6.58 17.54
C ARG A 183 30.79 5.95 18.89
#